data_AF-A0A8B6DEP5-F1
#
_entry.id   AF-A0A8B6DEP5-F1
#
_cell.length_a   1.000
_cell.length_b   1.000
_cell.length_c   1.000
_cell.angle_alpha   90.00
_cell.angle_beta   90.00
_cell.angle_gamma   90.00
#
_symmetry.space_group_name_H-M   'P 1'
#
loop_
_entity.id
_entity.type
_entity.pdbx_description
1 polymer ?
#
loop_
_entity_poly.entity_id
_entity_poly.type
_entity_poly.pdbx_seq_one_letter_code
_entity_poly.pdbx_strand_id
1 'polypeptide(L)'
;MYVVAFMMLLVGIDCFNIDTNNVVNILGPEGTHFGYSALMFSNEDSQKWVLVGAIRANFTNDENIKTPGNIFKCKLNFTQSIQDCEPMNIRTNGK
;
A
#
# COMPACT_ATOMS: atom_id res chain seq x y z
N MET A 1 -18.42 12.26 -42.84
CA MET A 1 -16.97 11.97 -42.86
C MET A 1 -16.24 12.57 -41.65
N TYR A 2 -16.40 13.86 -41.35
CA TYR A 2 -15.75 14.53 -40.19
C TYR A 2 -16.10 13.96 -38.82
N VAL A 3 -17.37 13.58 -38.59
CA VAL A 3 -17.81 13.01 -37.29
C VAL A 3 -17.15 11.67 -37.00
N VAL A 4 -16.99 10.82 -38.02
CA VAL A 4 -16.34 9.51 -37.88
C VAL A 4 -14.84 9.68 -37.64
N ALA A 5 -14.19 10.63 -38.34
CA ALA A 5 -12.79 10.96 -38.11
C ALA A 5 -12.54 11.52 -36.70
N PHE A 6 -13.44 12.36 -36.19
CA PHE A 6 -13.40 12.87 -34.82
C PHE A 6 -13.61 11.76 -33.77
N MET A 7 -14.55 10.83 -34.01
CA MET A 7 -14.72 9.65 -33.16
C MET A 7 -13.47 8.75 -33.17
N MET A 8 -12.84 8.52 -34.33
CA MET A 8 -11.59 7.75 -34.41
C MET A 8 -10.42 8.42 -33.68
N LEU A 9 -10.36 9.76 -33.66
CA LEU A 9 -9.36 10.52 -32.89
C LEU A 9 -9.54 10.39 -31.37
N LEU A 10 -10.78 10.21 -30.90
CA LEU A 10 -11.08 10.00 -29.48
C LEU A 10 -10.72 8.59 -28.98
N VAL A 11 -10.64 7.60 -29.88
CA VAL A 11 -10.30 6.20 -29.53
C VAL A 11 -8.85 6.06 -29.04
N GLY A 12 -7.97 7.02 -29.36
CA GLY A 12 -6.56 7.03 -28.92
C GLY A 12 -6.30 7.83 -27.64
N ILE A 13 -7.34 8.35 -26.99
CA ILE A 13 -7.19 9.06 -25.71
C ILE A 13 -7.31 8.02 -24.60
N ASP A 14 -6.17 7.54 -24.11
CA ASP A 14 -6.11 6.79 -22.87
C ASP A 14 -6.51 7.72 -21.70
N CYS A 15 -7.77 7.63 -21.27
CA CYS A 15 -8.33 8.43 -20.18
C CYS A 15 -7.83 8.00 -18.78
N PHE A 16 -6.66 7.37 -18.67
CA PHE A 16 -6.09 6.95 -17.41
C PHE A 16 -4.66 7.50 -17.26
N ASN A 17 -4.48 8.39 -16.29
CA ASN A 17 -3.19 9.03 -15.98
C ASN A 17 -2.38 8.27 -14.92
N ILE A 18 -2.72 7.00 -14.67
CA ILE A 18 -2.00 6.12 -13.74
C ILE A 18 -0.89 5.43 -14.51
N ASP A 19 0.36 5.65 -14.08
CA ASP A 19 1.53 4.99 -14.64
C ASP A 19 1.58 3.53 -14.20
N THR A 20 1.49 2.62 -15.16
CA THR A 20 1.56 1.17 -14.95
C THR A 20 2.95 0.59 -15.23
N ASN A 21 3.87 1.38 -15.79
CA ASN A 21 5.23 0.95 -16.10
C ASN A 21 6.18 1.19 -14.91
N ASN A 22 6.01 2.30 -14.19
CA ASN A 22 6.86 2.69 -13.06
C ASN A 22 6.13 2.48 -11.72
N VAL A 23 5.82 1.22 -11.40
CA VAL A 23 5.13 0.87 -10.16
C VAL A 23 6.09 0.71 -8.97
N VAL A 24 5.58 1.03 -7.78
CA VAL A 24 6.26 0.77 -6.51
C VAL A 24 5.65 -0.48 -5.89
N ASN A 25 6.47 -1.52 -5.70
CA ASN A 25 6.05 -2.77 -5.09
C ASN A 25 6.27 -2.74 -3.58
N ILE A 26 5.22 -3.10 -2.84
CA ILE A 26 5.25 -3.20 -1.39
C ILE A 26 4.96 -4.66 -1.04
N LEU A 27 6.00 -5.37 -0.59
CA LEU A 27 5.93 -6.79 -0.25
C LEU A 27 5.88 -6.94 1.27
N GLY A 28 5.14 -7.94 1.73
CA GLY A 28 5.03 -8.25 3.15
C GLY A 28 5.11 -9.74 3.42
N PRO A 29 5.06 -10.15 4.69
CA PRO A 29 5.27 -11.54 5.07
C PRO A 29 4.20 -12.48 4.50
N GLU A 30 4.62 -13.61 3.94
CA GLU A 30 3.72 -14.59 3.35
C GLU A 30 2.72 -15.17 4.38
N GLY A 31 1.54 -15.57 3.91
CA GLY A 31 0.49 -16.16 4.75
C GLY A 31 -0.23 -15.18 5.70
N THR A 32 0.28 -13.97 5.88
CA THR A 32 -0.29 -12.97 6.81
C THR A 32 -1.50 -12.20 6.26
N HIS A 33 -1.84 -12.41 4.98
CA HIS A 33 -2.82 -11.59 4.25
C HIS A 33 -2.42 -10.12 4.24
N PHE A 34 -1.12 -9.85 4.07
CA PHE A 34 -0.59 -8.52 3.86
C PHE A 34 -1.24 -7.87 2.65
N GLY A 35 -1.71 -6.63 2.79
CA GLY A 35 -2.47 -5.93 1.74
C GLY A 35 -3.98 -6.04 1.90
N TYR A 36 -4.48 -6.65 2.99
CA TYR A 36 -5.92 -6.72 3.26
C TYR A 36 -6.58 -5.34 3.37
N SER A 37 -5.85 -4.36 3.89
CA SER A 37 -6.22 -2.94 3.86
C SER A 37 -4.98 -2.08 3.60
N ALA A 38 -5.17 -0.90 3.01
CA ALA A 38 -4.09 0.04 2.74
C ALA A 38 -4.53 1.50 2.97
N LEU A 39 -3.61 2.33 3.46
CA LEU A 39 -3.81 3.76 3.68
C LEU A 39 -2.54 4.53 3.31
N MET A 40 -2.67 5.60 2.52
CA MET A 40 -1.59 6.55 2.30
C MET A 40 -1.56 7.58 3.43
N PHE A 41 -0.37 7.84 3.97
CA PHE A 41 -0.16 8.75 5.10
C PHE A 41 1.02 9.70 4.82
N SER A 42 0.89 10.95 5.24
CA SER A 42 1.98 11.93 5.26
C SER A 42 2.12 12.48 6.65
N ASN A 43 3.33 12.44 7.22
CA ASN A 43 3.59 13.11 8.50
C ASN A 43 3.88 14.61 8.31
N GLU A 44 4.10 15.31 9.43
CA GLU A 44 4.42 16.74 9.47
C GLU A 44 5.70 17.09 8.71
N ASP A 45 6.68 16.18 8.70
CA ASP A 45 7.93 16.32 7.95
C ASP A 45 7.80 16.00 6.44
N SER A 46 6.56 15.92 5.92
CA SER A 46 6.25 15.57 4.54
C SER A 46 6.77 14.20 4.07
N GLN A 47 7.16 13.33 4.99
CA GLN A 47 7.51 11.94 4.68
C GLN A 47 6.23 11.19 4.30
N LYS A 48 6.28 10.52 3.14
CA LYS A 48 5.16 9.73 2.61
C LYS A 48 5.31 8.27 3.03
N TRP A 49 4.21 7.71 3.50
CA TRP A 49 4.13 6.35 3.99
C TRP A 49 2.91 5.66 3.41
N VAL A 50 2.99 4.34 3.27
CA VAL A 50 1.82 3.48 3.12
C VAL A 50 1.72 2.63 4.37
N LEU A 51 0.55 2.63 4.98
CA LEU A 51 0.19 1.73 6.07
C LEU A 51 -0.56 0.55 5.47
N VAL A 52 -0.13 -0.67 5.80
CA VAL A 52 -0.68 -1.90 5.23
C VAL A 52 -1.16 -2.82 6.34
N GLY A 53 -2.43 -3.23 6.29
CA GLY A 53 -2.99 -4.22 7.19
C GLY A 53 -2.65 -5.64 6.76
N ALA A 54 -2.30 -6.49 7.73
CA ALA A 54 -2.07 -7.91 7.55
C ALA A 54 -2.81 -8.69 8.65
N ILE A 55 -4.01 -9.18 8.33
CA ILE A 55 -4.97 -9.72 9.32
C ILE A 55 -4.53 -11.02 10.01
N ARG A 56 -3.50 -11.71 9.50
CA ARG A 56 -2.90 -12.90 10.13
C ARG A 56 -1.47 -12.70 10.61
N ALA A 57 -0.95 -11.48 10.58
CA ALA A 57 0.35 -11.18 11.19
C ALA A 57 0.25 -11.25 12.73
N ASN A 58 1.39 -11.47 13.38
CA ASN A 58 1.49 -11.42 14.83
C ASN A 58 2.04 -10.06 15.27
N PHE A 59 1.29 -9.29 16.06
CA PHE A 59 1.82 -8.12 16.76
C PHE A 59 2.34 -8.44 18.17
N THR A 60 2.02 -9.62 18.70
CA THR A 60 2.34 -10.05 20.07
C THR A 60 2.92 -11.46 20.10
N ASN A 61 3.69 -11.76 21.14
CA ASN A 61 4.24 -13.09 21.44
C ASN A 61 3.33 -13.87 22.41
N ASP A 62 2.15 -13.33 22.76
CA ASP A 62 1.18 -14.04 23.59
C ASP A 62 0.50 -15.15 22.77
N GLU A 63 0.84 -16.40 23.07
CA GLU A 63 0.33 -17.59 22.39
C GLU A 63 -1.19 -17.79 22.58
N ASN A 64 -1.81 -17.12 23.55
CA ASN A 64 -3.26 -17.18 23.77
C ASN A 64 -4.05 -16.35 22.74
N ILE A 65 -3.40 -15.37 22.10
CA ILE A 65 -4.05 -14.48 21.14
C ILE A 65 -3.85 -15.04 19.73
N LYS A 66 -4.86 -15.74 19.23
CA LYS A 66 -4.83 -16.31 17.87
C LYS A 66 -5.05 -15.21 16.83
N THR A 67 -4.14 -15.16 15.85
CA THR A 67 -4.22 -14.25 14.67
C THR A 67 -4.59 -12.82 15.03
N PRO A 68 -3.77 -12.14 15.85
CA PRO A 68 -4.08 -10.79 16.33
C PRO A 68 -4.10 -9.74 15.21
N GLY A 69 -3.50 -10.06 14.05
CA GLY A 69 -3.24 -9.11 12.98
C GLY A 69 -2.05 -8.22 13.28
N ASN A 70 -1.64 -7.39 12.31
CA ASN A 70 -0.75 -6.27 12.54
C ASN A 70 -0.93 -5.22 11.43
N ILE A 71 -0.41 -4.01 11.67
CA ILE A 71 -0.25 -2.97 10.66
C ILE A 71 1.25 -2.83 10.41
N PHE A 72 1.62 -2.68 9.15
CA PHE A 72 2.98 -2.39 8.71
C PHE A 72 3.06 -0.96 8.21
N LYS A 73 4.15 -0.26 8.53
CA LYS A 73 4.47 1.06 7.96
C LYS A 73 5.56 0.88 6.90
N CYS A 74 5.34 1.45 5.72
CA CYS A 74 6.28 1.37 4.60
C CYS A 74 6.61 2.79 4.17
N LYS A 75 7.87 3.23 4.34
CA LYS A 75 8.30 4.57 3.92
C LYS A 75 8.43 4.59 2.42
N LEU A 76 7.81 5.55 1.74
CA LEU A 76 7.95 5.67 0.29
C LEU A 76 9.26 6.37 -0.08
N ASN A 77 10.10 5.65 -0.81
CA ASN A 77 11.24 6.19 -1.52
C ASN A 77 11.04 6.00 -3.04
N PHE A 78 10.75 7.10 -3.73
CA PHE A 78 10.45 7.09 -5.17
C PHE A 78 11.65 6.78 -6.08
N THR A 79 12.86 6.63 -5.53
CA THR A 79 14.02 6.14 -6.29
C THR A 79 14.17 4.62 -6.25
N GLN A 80 13.35 3.93 -5.45
CA GLN A 80 13.37 2.48 -5.28
C GLN A 80 12.07 1.85 -5.79
N SER A 81 12.17 0.72 -6.49
CA SER A 81 11.01 -0.03 -7.01
C SER A 81 10.37 -0.96 -5.96
N ILE A 82 11.09 -1.25 -4.87
CA ILE A 82 10.63 -2.10 -3.76
C ILE A 82 10.80 -1.32 -2.46
N GLN A 83 9.78 -1.34 -1.61
CA GLN A 83 9.77 -0.64 -0.33
C GLN A 83 9.86 -1.60 0.83
N ASP A 84 10.71 -1.27 1.80
CA ASP A 84 10.79 -1.99 3.06
C ASP A 84 9.66 -1.56 4.00
N CYS A 85 9.12 -2.53 4.72
CA CYS A 85 8.03 -2.34 5.66
C CYS A 85 8.40 -2.87 7.04
N GLU A 86 8.05 -2.12 8.08
CA GLU A 86 8.27 -2.52 9.47
C GLU A 86 6.91 -2.76 10.16
N PRO A 87 6.77 -3.83 10.96
CA PRO A 87 5.57 -4.01 11.78
C PRO A 87 5.46 -2.87 12.79
N MET A 88 4.25 -2.34 12.96
CA MET A 88 3.98 -1.31 13.96
C MET A 88 3.85 -1.95 15.34
N ASN A 89 4.38 -1.26 16.35
CA ASN A 89 4.15 -1.62 17.73
C ASN A 89 2.87 -0.93 18.21
N ILE A 90 1.74 -1.63 18.04
CA ILE A 90 0.40 -1.15 18.43
C ILE A 90 0.08 -1.53 19.88
N ARG A 91 1.08 -1.85 20.71
CA ARG A 91 0.83 -2.05 22.14
C ARG A 91 0.32 -0.74 22.73
N THR A 92 -0.99 -0.64 22.86
CA THR A 92 -1.64 0.31 23.75
C THR A 92 -1.21 -0.10 25.15
N ASN A 93 -0.23 0.59 25.73
CA ASN A 93 -0.16 0.66 27.18
C ASN A 93 -1.57 1.04 27.63
N GLY A 94 -2.23 0.17 28.39
CA GLY A 94 -3.61 0.34 28.83
C GLY A 94 -3.75 1.57 29.74
N LYS A 95 -3.77 2.75 29.12
CA LYS A 95 -4.24 4.00 29.69
C LYS A 95 -5.46 4.42 28.87
#